data_AF-A0A3P6RTC7-F1
#
_entry.id   AF-A0A3P6RTC7-F1
#
_cell.length_a   1.000
_cell.length_b   1.000
_cell.length_c   1.000
_cell.angle_alpha   90.00
_cell.angle_beta   90.00
_cell.angle_gamma   90.00
#
_symmetry.space_group_name_H-M   'P 1'
#
loop_
_entity.id
_entity.type
_entity.pdbx_description
1 polymer ?
#
loop_
_entity_poly.entity_id
_entity_poly.type
_entity_poly.pdbx_seq_one_letter_code
_entity_poly.pdbx_strand_id
1 'polypeptide(L)'
;MSRAHTTEKAEAYAQELNRKRILQATEEDAENNENGSDKIAFGAAGQYDTDVYGSVRGNRSGKYLDSINTADEDDIDEDTIVPVNKKSVNAPAKFIHEAAHTGGDEPDPFAETRTKTIIERQASKYAERARHRAISPDRVDAFIDQTPDQRNRGYAEIMKEQQYKEEKGKVIFL
;
A
#
# COMPACT_ATOMS: atom_id res chain seq x y z
N MET A 1 -21.55 -22.86 67.64
CA MET A 1 -20.43 -21.89 67.57
C MET A 1 -19.31 -22.42 66.65
N SER A 2 -19.58 -22.78 65.39
CA SER A 2 -18.60 -23.50 64.53
C SER A 2 -18.24 -22.83 63.19
N ARG A 3 -18.81 -21.66 62.88
CA ARG A 3 -18.53 -20.93 61.61
C ARG A 3 -17.35 -19.96 61.67
N ALA A 4 -16.94 -19.52 62.87
CA ALA A 4 -15.85 -18.55 63.02
C ALA A 4 -14.46 -19.15 62.71
N HIS A 5 -14.23 -20.41 63.08
CA HIS A 5 -12.93 -21.06 62.85
C HIS A 5 -12.64 -21.43 61.39
N THR A 6 -13.66 -21.46 60.52
CA THR A 6 -13.47 -21.77 59.09
C THR A 6 -13.06 -20.54 58.28
N THR A 7 -13.48 -19.33 58.70
CA THR A 7 -13.14 -18.08 58.01
C THR A 7 -11.70 -17.67 58.32
N GLU A 8 -11.25 -17.81 59.58
CA GLU A 8 -9.86 -17.55 59.98
C GLU A 8 -8.86 -18.41 59.21
N LYS A 9 -9.17 -19.70 59.00
CA LYS A 9 -8.32 -20.61 58.21
C LYS A 9 -8.27 -20.23 56.72
N ALA A 10 -9.37 -19.74 56.17
CA ALA A 10 -9.43 -19.30 54.77
C ALA A 10 -8.63 -18.00 54.56
N GLU A 11 -8.69 -17.08 55.51
CA GLU A 11 -7.94 -15.83 55.48
C GLU A 11 -6.42 -16.07 55.63
N ALA A 12 -6.02 -16.97 56.53
CA ALA A 12 -4.61 -17.36 56.69
C ALA A 12 -4.04 -17.97 55.40
N TYR A 13 -4.79 -18.86 54.74
CA TYR A 13 -4.38 -19.47 53.46
C TYR A 13 -4.23 -18.43 52.33
N ALA A 14 -5.12 -17.43 52.28
CA ALA A 14 -5.02 -16.35 51.30
C ALA A 14 -3.77 -15.47 51.53
N GLN A 15 -3.41 -15.22 52.78
CA GLN A 15 -2.19 -14.46 53.12
C GLN A 15 -0.91 -15.22 52.73
N GLU A 16 -0.86 -16.53 52.94
CA GLU A 16 0.27 -17.37 52.53
C GLU A 16 0.48 -17.36 51.01
N LEU A 17 -0.60 -17.44 50.23
CA LEU A 17 -0.53 -17.35 48.76
C LEU A 17 0.04 -16.01 48.27
N ASN A 18 -0.35 -14.91 48.90
CA ASN A 18 0.16 -13.59 48.55
C ASN A 18 1.65 -13.45 48.89
N ARG A 19 2.08 -13.95 50.05
CA ARG A 19 3.49 -13.95 50.44
C ARG A 19 4.36 -14.77 49.47
N LYS A 20 3.88 -15.94 49.05
CA LYS A 20 4.61 -16.80 48.10
C LYS A 20 4.78 -16.14 46.73
N ARG A 21 3.76 -15.42 46.24
CA ARG A 21 3.83 -14.66 44.97
C ARG A 21 4.86 -13.53 45.00
N ILE A 22 4.95 -12.80 46.12
CA ILE A 22 5.92 -11.70 46.26
C ILE A 22 7.35 -12.22 46.27
N LEU A 23 7.62 -13.31 46.99
CA LEU A 23 8.96 -13.91 47.04
C LEU A 23 9.40 -14.43 45.67
N GLN A 24 8.50 -15.09 44.93
CA GLN A 24 8.81 -15.59 43.59
C GLN A 24 9.15 -14.45 42.61
N ALA A 25 8.42 -13.33 42.65
CA ALA A 25 8.73 -12.18 41.82
C ALA A 25 10.12 -11.59 42.13
N THR A 26 10.51 -11.52 43.41
CA THR A 26 11.82 -11.00 43.80
C THR A 26 12.99 -11.92 43.45
N GLU A 27 12.76 -13.24 43.42
CA GLU A 27 13.78 -14.22 43.03
C GLU A 27 14.03 -14.20 41.51
N GLU A 28 12.98 -14.07 40.70
CA GLU A 28 13.08 -13.98 39.23
C GLU A 28 13.81 -12.70 38.76
N ASP A 29 13.70 -11.60 39.52
CA ASP A 29 14.40 -10.34 39.22
C ASP A 29 15.90 -10.38 39.57
N ALA A 30 16.31 -11.22 40.53
CA ALA A 30 17.70 -11.31 41.00
C ALA A 30 18.59 -12.16 40.08
N GLU A 31 18.08 -13.25 39.51
CA GLU A 31 18.85 -14.15 38.64
C GLU A 31 19.15 -13.54 37.25
N ASN A 32 18.41 -12.51 36.83
CA ASN A 32 18.54 -11.90 35.51
C ASN A 32 19.63 -10.81 35.42
N ASN A 33 20.38 -10.53 36.49
CA ASN A 33 21.27 -9.36 36.59
C ASN A 33 22.78 -9.68 36.49
N GLU A 34 23.18 -10.93 36.27
CA GLU A 34 24.60 -11.31 36.23
C GLU A 34 25.25 -11.28 34.83
N ASN A 35 24.48 -11.08 33.75
CA ASN A 35 25.01 -11.10 32.38
C ASN A 35 24.69 -9.82 31.59
N GLY A 36 25.73 -9.03 31.33
CA GLY A 36 25.87 -8.23 30.11
C GLY A 36 25.26 -6.83 30.13
N SER A 37 26.13 -5.85 30.27
CA SER A 37 25.95 -4.40 30.20
C SER A 37 25.38 -3.88 28.87
N ASP A 38 24.12 -4.16 28.54
CA ASP A 38 23.38 -3.49 27.44
C ASP A 38 21.84 -3.69 27.53
N LYS A 39 21.28 -3.68 28.75
CA LYS A 39 19.81 -3.71 28.91
C LYS A 39 19.27 -2.29 28.91
N ILE A 40 18.42 -1.99 27.91
CA ILE A 40 17.76 -0.70 27.74
C ILE A 40 16.52 -0.68 28.64
N ALA A 41 16.41 0.35 29.48
CA ALA A 41 15.27 0.51 30.37
C ALA A 41 13.95 0.69 29.59
N PHE A 42 12.83 0.27 30.16
CA PHE A 42 11.52 0.48 29.57
C PHE A 42 11.25 1.99 29.38
N GLY A 43 11.18 2.44 28.12
CA GLY A 43 11.03 3.85 27.74
C GLY A 43 12.33 4.58 27.37
N ALA A 44 13.50 3.94 27.49
CA ALA A 44 14.75 4.48 26.97
C ALA A 44 14.93 4.11 25.48
N ALA A 45 15.34 5.08 24.66
CA ALA A 45 15.72 4.79 23.28
C ALA A 45 17.06 4.05 23.28
N GLY A 46 17.03 2.78 22.91
CA GLY A 46 18.22 1.94 22.82
C GLY A 46 19.15 2.31 21.67
N GLN A 47 20.41 1.88 21.78
CA GLN A 47 21.39 1.98 20.70
C GLN A 47 21.39 0.68 19.90
N TYR A 48 20.42 0.53 19.00
CA TYR A 48 20.27 -0.68 18.19
C TYR A 48 21.10 -0.58 16.91
N ASP A 49 21.87 -1.63 16.61
CA ASP A 49 22.50 -1.94 15.31
C ASP A 49 23.13 -0.74 14.60
N THR A 50 23.73 0.19 15.37
CA THR A 50 24.33 1.42 14.82
C THR A 50 25.61 1.15 14.02
N ASP A 51 26.27 0.03 14.27
CA ASP A 51 27.39 -0.51 13.52
C ASP A 51 26.95 -1.14 12.18
N VAL A 52 25.77 -1.76 12.15
CA VAL A 52 25.21 -2.41 10.95
C VAL A 52 24.49 -1.40 10.05
N TYR A 53 23.64 -0.55 10.62
CA TYR A 53 22.78 0.37 9.86
C TYR A 53 23.29 1.83 9.84
N GLY A 54 24.33 2.14 10.60
CA GLY A 54 24.80 3.51 10.81
C GLY A 54 23.86 4.28 11.75
N SER A 55 24.36 5.35 12.38
CA SER A 55 23.50 6.25 13.16
C SER A 55 22.34 6.75 12.27
N VAL A 56 21.09 6.51 12.68
CA VAL A 56 19.88 6.98 11.99
C VAL A 56 19.88 8.51 11.79
N ARG A 57 20.66 9.24 12.61
CA ARG A 57 20.87 10.70 12.52
C ARG A 57 21.97 11.13 11.54
N GLY A 58 22.62 10.18 10.85
CA GLY A 58 23.75 10.42 9.97
C GLY A 58 23.41 10.15 8.50
N ASN A 59 23.23 11.23 7.72
CA ASN A 59 23.35 11.27 6.26
C ASN A 59 22.24 10.60 5.40
N ARG A 60 21.18 10.01 5.97
CA ARG A 60 20.00 9.51 5.21
C ARG A 60 18.67 10.14 5.60
N SER A 61 18.65 11.01 6.62
CA SER A 61 17.45 11.63 7.22
C SER A 61 16.66 12.59 6.30
N GLY A 62 17.07 12.74 5.03
CA GLY A 62 16.35 13.55 4.04
C GLY A 62 15.60 12.74 2.99
N LYS A 63 15.71 11.41 2.98
CA LYS A 63 15.08 10.57 1.94
C LYS A 63 13.73 9.98 2.34
N TYR A 64 13.44 9.96 3.63
CA TYR A 64 12.19 9.42 4.18
C TYR A 64 11.63 10.41 5.19
N LEU A 65 10.31 10.51 5.22
CA LEU A 65 9.59 11.28 6.23
C LEU A 65 9.29 10.35 7.42
N ASP A 66 9.71 10.75 8.60
CA ASP A 66 9.48 9.98 9.84
C ASP A 66 8.05 10.17 10.39
N SER A 67 7.26 11.06 9.80
CA SER A 67 5.84 11.25 10.13
C SER A 67 5.03 11.60 8.91
N ILE A 68 3.79 11.10 8.88
CA ILE A 68 2.76 11.51 7.94
C ILE A 68 1.92 12.56 8.66
N ASN A 69 1.61 13.68 8.00
CA ASN A 69 0.80 14.74 8.58
C ASN A 69 -0.59 14.19 8.95
N THR A 70 -1.06 14.50 10.16
CA THR A 70 -2.37 14.07 10.70
C THR A 70 -3.39 15.21 10.70
N ALA A 71 -3.15 16.29 9.96
CA ALA A 71 -4.14 17.36 9.78
C ALA A 71 -5.37 16.82 9.02
N ASP A 72 -6.54 17.36 9.34
CA ASP A 72 -7.80 16.99 8.69
C ASP A 72 -7.68 17.17 7.17
N GLU A 73 -8.24 16.21 6.40
CA GLU A 73 -8.06 16.08 4.93
C GLU A 73 -8.47 17.33 4.12
N ASP A 74 -9.13 18.31 4.75
CA ASP A 74 -9.67 19.52 4.13
C ASP A 74 -8.63 20.64 3.91
N ASP A 75 -7.44 20.58 4.55
CA ASP A 75 -6.38 21.61 4.46
C ASP A 75 -5.17 21.17 3.59
N ILE A 76 -5.29 20.08 2.83
CA ILE A 76 -4.20 19.60 1.97
C ILE A 76 -4.22 20.36 0.64
N ASP A 77 -3.34 21.37 0.50
CA ASP A 77 -3.07 22.02 -0.78
C ASP A 77 -2.65 20.96 -1.81
N GLU A 78 -3.38 20.84 -2.92
CA GLU A 78 -3.15 19.85 -3.99
C GLU A 78 -1.72 19.92 -4.56
N ASP A 79 -1.06 21.08 -4.45
CA ASP A 79 0.33 21.33 -4.83
C ASP A 79 1.37 20.67 -3.90
N THR A 80 0.96 20.22 -2.70
CA THR A 80 1.84 19.48 -1.76
C THR A 80 1.87 17.97 -2.02
N ILE A 81 1.01 17.47 -2.92
CA ILE A 81 0.97 16.07 -3.30
C ILE A 81 2.10 15.81 -4.30
N VAL A 82 3.19 15.22 -3.81
CA VAL A 82 4.32 14.83 -4.67
C VAL A 82 3.79 13.82 -5.72
N PRO A 83 3.88 14.12 -7.03
CA PRO A 83 3.36 13.22 -8.04
C PRO A 83 4.14 11.91 -8.01
N VAL A 84 3.45 10.81 -7.71
CA VAL A 84 4.01 9.47 -7.81
C VAL A 84 4.33 9.20 -9.27
N ASN A 85 5.62 9.31 -9.63
CA ASN A 85 6.09 8.97 -10.97
C ASN A 85 5.74 7.51 -11.27
N LYS A 86 4.76 7.32 -12.15
CA LYS A 86 4.43 6.00 -12.70
C LYS A 86 5.67 5.52 -13.44
N LYS A 87 6.26 4.43 -12.98
CA LYS A 87 7.45 3.81 -13.59
C LYS A 87 7.14 3.57 -15.08
N SER A 88 7.87 4.23 -15.96
CA SER A 88 7.75 4.00 -17.41
C SER A 88 8.24 2.59 -17.71
N VAL A 89 7.30 1.68 -17.99
CA VAL A 89 7.63 0.32 -18.39
C VAL A 89 8.16 0.38 -19.83
N ASN A 90 9.47 0.22 -20.01
CA ASN A 90 10.16 0.25 -21.31
C ASN A 90 10.15 -1.13 -22.01
N ALA A 91 9.13 -1.94 -21.79
CA ALA A 91 9.03 -3.27 -22.39
C ALA A 91 8.13 -3.23 -23.63
N PRO A 92 8.45 -3.97 -24.71
CA PRO A 92 7.57 -4.07 -25.87
C PRO A 92 6.23 -4.67 -25.47
N ALA A 93 5.12 -4.07 -25.92
CA ALA A 93 3.77 -4.47 -25.51
C ALA A 93 3.49 -5.96 -25.72
N LYS A 94 4.09 -6.59 -26.74
CA LYS A 94 3.99 -8.03 -27.00
C LYS A 94 4.41 -8.89 -25.82
N PHE A 95 5.54 -8.56 -25.17
CA PHE A 95 6.04 -9.31 -24.03
C PHE A 95 5.21 -9.09 -22.77
N ILE A 96 4.61 -7.89 -22.61
CA ILE A 96 3.71 -7.61 -21.49
C ILE A 96 2.44 -8.47 -21.60
N HIS A 97 1.86 -8.54 -22.80
CA HIS A 97 0.69 -9.38 -23.03
C HIS A 97 1.02 -10.86 -22.88
N GLU A 98 2.13 -11.34 -23.45
CA GLU A 98 2.56 -12.73 -23.31
C GLU A 98 2.79 -13.12 -21.86
N ALA A 99 3.52 -12.29 -21.09
CA ALA A 99 3.75 -12.53 -19.66
C ALA A 99 2.45 -12.52 -18.83
N ALA A 100 1.48 -11.68 -19.20
CA ALA A 100 0.18 -11.66 -18.56
C ALA A 100 -0.67 -12.91 -18.86
N HIS A 101 -0.44 -13.56 -20.01
CA HIS A 101 -1.12 -14.81 -20.36
C HIS A 101 -0.43 -16.02 -19.72
N THR A 102 0.90 -16.06 -19.67
CA THR A 102 1.65 -17.20 -19.11
C THR A 102 1.59 -17.27 -17.59
N GLY A 103 1.47 -16.13 -16.88
CA GLY A 103 1.33 -16.10 -15.43
C GLY A 103 -0.09 -16.35 -14.90
N GLY A 104 -1.10 -16.46 -15.78
CA GLY A 104 -2.51 -16.60 -15.39
C GLY A 104 -2.99 -18.05 -15.21
N ASP A 105 -2.31 -19.01 -15.82
CA ASP A 105 -2.74 -20.42 -15.86
C ASP A 105 -2.11 -21.29 -14.77
N GLU A 106 -1.04 -20.81 -14.11
CA GLU A 106 -0.43 -21.52 -12.97
C GLU A 106 -1.27 -21.24 -11.70
N PRO A 107 -1.73 -22.27 -10.98
CA PRO A 107 -2.49 -22.07 -9.76
C PRO A 107 -1.62 -21.33 -8.74
N ASP A 108 -2.07 -20.15 -8.30
CA ASP A 108 -1.40 -19.35 -7.28
C ASP A 108 -1.09 -20.24 -6.05
N PRO A 109 0.19 -20.43 -5.68
CA PRO A 109 0.58 -21.32 -4.58
C PRO A 109 0.04 -20.85 -3.22
N PHE A 110 -0.38 -19.58 -3.12
CA PHE A 110 -1.00 -19.01 -1.92
C PHE A 110 -2.51 -18.88 -2.02
N ALA A 111 -3.16 -19.46 -3.04
CA ALA A 111 -4.61 -19.37 -3.22
C ALA A 111 -5.42 -19.80 -1.98
N GLU A 112 -4.93 -20.80 -1.22
CA GLU A 112 -5.58 -21.29 -0.01
C GLU A 112 -5.36 -20.40 1.22
N THR A 113 -4.20 -19.73 1.30
CA THR A 113 -3.82 -18.92 2.47
C THR A 113 -4.12 -17.43 2.30
N ARG A 114 -4.39 -16.98 1.08
CA ARG A 114 -4.68 -15.58 0.82
C ARG A 114 -5.99 -15.17 1.50
N THR A 115 -6.02 -13.95 2.00
CA THR A 115 -7.25 -13.32 2.45
C THR A 115 -8.18 -13.09 1.26
N LYS A 116 -9.45 -13.51 1.38
CA LYS A 116 -10.47 -13.31 0.34
C LYS A 116 -10.59 -11.83 -0.02
N THR A 117 -10.55 -11.53 -1.32
CA THR A 117 -10.71 -10.17 -1.83
C THR A 117 -12.10 -9.63 -1.49
N ILE A 118 -12.27 -8.30 -1.44
CA ILE A 118 -13.60 -7.68 -1.22
C ILE A 118 -14.60 -8.19 -2.26
N ILE A 119 -14.11 -8.44 -3.48
CA ILE A 119 -14.86 -9.01 -4.60
C ILE A 119 -15.46 -10.37 -4.25
N GLU A 120 -14.64 -11.30 -3.78
CA GLU A 120 -15.06 -12.65 -3.41
C GLU A 120 -15.96 -12.65 -2.17
N ARG A 121 -15.73 -11.70 -1.25
CA ARG A 121 -16.59 -11.49 -0.08
C ARG A 121 -17.97 -10.95 -0.46
N GLN A 122 -18.03 -10.11 -1.49
CA GLN A 122 -19.26 -9.49 -1.99
C GLN A 122 -19.80 -10.27 -3.20
N ALA A 123 -20.27 -11.50 -2.98
CA ALA A 123 -20.86 -12.37 -4.01
C ALA A 123 -22.27 -11.94 -4.49
N SER A 124 -22.62 -10.66 -4.34
CA SER A 124 -23.94 -10.15 -4.74
C SER A 124 -23.93 -9.71 -6.20
N LYS A 125 -24.95 -10.12 -6.96
CA LYS A 125 -25.22 -9.62 -8.33
C LYS A 125 -25.28 -8.09 -8.40
N TYR A 126 -25.64 -7.42 -7.29
CA TYR A 126 -25.65 -5.97 -7.22
C TYR A 126 -24.23 -5.37 -7.25
N ALA A 127 -23.30 -5.96 -6.51
CA ALA A 127 -21.91 -5.50 -6.44
C ALA A 127 -21.20 -5.69 -7.78
N GLU A 128 -21.49 -6.79 -8.48
CA GLU A 128 -21.02 -7.04 -9.85
C GLU A 128 -21.54 -5.95 -10.80
N ARG A 129 -22.86 -5.71 -10.78
CA ARG A 129 -23.47 -4.68 -11.63
C ARG A 129 -22.92 -3.28 -11.35
N ALA A 130 -22.60 -2.97 -10.10
CA ALA A 130 -22.05 -1.67 -9.71
C ALA A 130 -20.70 -1.39 -10.39
N ARG A 131 -19.87 -2.41 -10.63
CA ARG A 131 -18.57 -2.25 -11.31
C ARG A 131 -18.68 -1.87 -12.77
N HIS A 132 -19.77 -2.28 -13.42
CA HIS A 132 -20.00 -2.02 -14.84
C HIS A 132 -20.80 -0.73 -15.08
N ARG A 133 -21.04 0.09 -14.06
CA ARG A 133 -21.72 1.38 -14.23
C ARG A 133 -20.74 2.42 -14.78
N ALA A 134 -21.18 3.22 -15.73
CA ALA A 134 -20.45 4.41 -16.16
C ALA A 134 -20.38 5.39 -14.97
N ILE A 135 -19.17 5.65 -14.48
CA ILE A 135 -18.93 6.49 -13.31
C ILE A 135 -18.94 7.96 -13.72
N SER A 136 -18.37 8.27 -14.87
CA SER A 136 -18.39 9.61 -15.46
C SER A 136 -19.44 9.69 -16.56
N PRO A 137 -19.99 10.90 -16.80
CA PRO A 137 -20.67 11.19 -18.06
C PRO A 137 -19.78 10.83 -19.26
N ASP A 138 -20.43 10.52 -20.37
CA ASP A 138 -19.73 10.36 -21.65
C ASP A 138 -18.98 11.66 -21.97
N ARG A 139 -17.68 11.55 -22.26
CA ARG A 139 -16.91 12.72 -22.66
C ARG A 139 -17.41 13.17 -24.02
N VAL A 140 -18.00 14.36 -24.05
CA VAL A 140 -18.35 15.03 -25.31
C VAL A 140 -17.04 15.35 -26.01
N ASP A 141 -16.79 14.68 -27.15
CA ASP A 141 -15.65 15.02 -27.99
C ASP A 141 -15.95 16.38 -28.65
N ALA A 142 -15.15 17.38 -28.27
CA ALA A 142 -15.28 18.77 -28.70
C ALA A 142 -15.10 18.95 -30.23
N PHE A 143 -14.58 17.92 -30.92
CA PHE A 143 -14.35 17.95 -32.35
C PHE A 143 -15.41 17.18 -33.15
N ILE A 144 -16.40 16.54 -32.53
CA ILE A 144 -17.46 15.82 -33.26
C ILE A 144 -18.13 16.73 -34.29
N ASP A 145 -18.44 17.98 -33.92
CA ASP A 145 -19.08 18.95 -34.80
C ASP A 145 -18.07 19.70 -35.71
N GLN A 146 -16.79 19.68 -35.37
CA GLN A 146 -15.74 20.39 -36.10
C GLN A 146 -15.02 19.52 -37.12
N THR A 147 -15.20 18.20 -37.07
CA THR A 147 -14.58 17.28 -38.01
C THR A 147 -15.34 17.35 -39.34
N PRO A 148 -14.78 17.95 -40.40
CA PRO A 148 -15.51 18.08 -41.66
C PRO A 148 -15.76 16.68 -42.22
N ASP A 149 -17.02 16.37 -42.56
CA ASP A 149 -17.35 15.11 -43.24
C ASP A 149 -16.53 14.99 -44.52
N GLN A 150 -15.95 13.81 -44.77
CA GLN A 150 -15.15 13.52 -45.96
C GLN A 150 -15.93 13.77 -47.26
N ARG A 151 -17.26 13.71 -47.19
CA ARG A 151 -18.17 14.01 -48.32
C ARG A 151 -18.31 15.49 -48.64
N ASN A 152 -17.97 16.38 -47.71
CA ASN A 152 -18.04 17.84 -47.88
C ASN A 152 -16.72 18.44 -48.39
N ARG A 153 -15.72 17.61 -48.70
CA ARG A 153 -14.43 18.06 -49.24
C ARG A 153 -14.62 18.70 -50.61
N GLY A 154 -14.26 19.98 -50.72
CA GLY A 154 -14.27 20.70 -51.98
C GLY A 154 -13.06 20.36 -52.87
N TYR A 155 -13.14 20.71 -54.16
CA TYR A 155 -12.08 20.48 -55.14
C TYR A 155 -10.70 21.01 -54.69
N ALA A 156 -10.65 22.21 -54.10
CA ALA A 156 -9.40 22.81 -53.64
C ALA A 156 -8.68 21.97 -52.58
N GLU A 157 -9.43 21.32 -51.70
CA GLU A 157 -8.91 20.49 -50.62
C GLU A 157 -8.39 19.14 -51.14
N ILE A 158 -9.10 18.56 -52.11
CA ILE A 158 -8.69 17.35 -52.82
C ILE A 158 -7.37 17.56 -53.56
N MET A 159 -7.22 18.70 -54.26
CA MET A 159 -5.98 19.02 -54.98
C MET A 159 -4.79 19.20 -54.04
N LYS A 160 -5.01 19.83 -52.88
CA LYS A 160 -3.98 19.99 -51.83
C LYS A 160 -3.59 18.65 -51.21
N GLU A 161 -4.55 17.76 -50.97
CA GLU A 161 -4.29 16.41 -50.47
C GLU A 161 -3.48 15.58 -51.48
N GLN A 162 -3.78 15.71 -52.78
CA GLN A 162 -3.07 15.01 -53.84
C GLN A 162 -1.60 15.45 -53.92
N GLN A 163 -1.33 16.75 -53.87
CA GLN A 163 0.03 17.28 -53.80
C GLN A 163 0.79 16.76 -52.57
N TYR A 164 0.15 16.78 -51.40
CA TYR A 164 0.76 16.30 -50.16
C TYR A 164 1.09 14.80 -50.20
N LYS A 165 0.23 13.99 -50.83
CA LYS A 165 0.49 12.55 -51.04
C LYS A 165 1.70 12.32 -51.93
N GLU A 166 1.87 13.10 -52.99
CA GLU A 166 3.04 13.02 -53.87
C GLU A 166 4.33 13.40 -53.14
N GLU A 167 4.30 14.44 -52.30
CA GLU A 167 5.45 14.85 -51.49
C GLU A 167 5.83 13.79 -50.45
N LYS A 168 4.86 13.26 -49.71
CA LYS A 168 5.10 12.16 -48.74
C LYS A 168 5.68 10.92 -49.41
N GLY A 169 5.19 10.57 -50.59
CA GLY A 169 5.70 9.43 -51.37
C GLY A 169 7.18 9.60 -51.73
N LYS A 170 7.61 10.83 -52.03
CA LYS A 170 9.03 11.14 -52.34
C LYS A 170 9.91 11.10 -51.09
N VAL A 171 9.42 11.59 -49.95
CA VAL A 171 10.19 11.63 -48.68
C VAL A 171 10.37 10.24 -48.06
N ILE A 172 9.42 9.32 -48.23
CA ILE A 172 9.53 7.95 -47.71
C ILE A 172 10.49 7.08 -48.54
N PHE A 173 10.77 7.48 -49.79
CA PHE A 173 11.68 6.79 -50.70
C PHE A 173 13.10 7.41 -50.75
N LEU A 174 13.39 8.37 -49.86
CA LEU A 174 14.73 8.93 -49.61
C LEU A 174 15.26 8.43 -48.27
#